data_AF-A0A2R6N3Q6-F1
#
_entry.id   AF-A0A2R6N3Q6-F1
#
_cell.length_a   1.000
_cell.length_b   1.000
_cell.length_c   1.000
_cell.angle_alpha   90.00
_cell.angle_beta   90.00
_cell.angle_gamma   90.00
#
_symmetry.space_group_name_H-M   'P 1'
#
loop_
_entity.id
_entity.type
_entity.pdbx_description
1 polymer ?
#
loop_
_entity_poly.entity_id
_entity_poly.type
_entity_poly.pdbx_seq_one_letter_code
_entity_poly.pdbx_strand_id
1 'polypeptide(L)' 'MVIPGYDPEDIDDVLETYIGEEQLSTYLSDEELAAYRSSDESLVNMLSTEEIRELLAEAEAPVDIPEEQ' A
#
# COMPACT_ATOMS: atom_id res chain seq x y z
N MET A 1 -8.42 9.44 -0.97
CA MET A 1 -8.70 9.42 0.49
C MET A 1 -7.43 9.89 1.18
N VAL A 2 -7.48 10.67 2.27
CA VAL A 2 -6.25 11.15 2.96
C VAL A 2 -6.08 10.36 4.26
N ILE A 3 -5.05 9.52 4.31
CA ILE A 3 -4.59 8.92 5.56
C ILE A 3 -3.81 10.01 6.30
N PRO A 4 -4.26 10.48 7.49
CA PRO A 4 -3.57 11.55 8.18
C PRO A 4 -2.16 11.10 8.57
N GLY A 5 -1.15 11.75 7.97
CA GLY A 5 0.27 11.47 8.17
C GLY A 5 0.98 10.79 6.98
N TYR A 6 0.28 10.45 5.91
CA TYR A 6 0.86 9.80 4.73
C TYR A 6 0.32 10.40 3.43
N ASP A 7 1.22 10.67 2.48
CA ASP A 7 0.82 11.05 1.12
C ASP A 7 0.38 9.78 0.36
N PRO A 8 -0.75 9.79 -0.36
CA PRO A 8 -1.18 8.65 -1.15
C PRO A 8 -0.15 8.23 -2.21
N GLU A 9 0.65 9.14 -2.76
CA GLU A 9 1.69 8.78 -3.73
C GLU A 9 2.84 8.00 -3.06
N ASP A 10 3.30 8.46 -1.87
CA ASP A 10 4.37 7.77 -1.11
C ASP A 10 3.93 6.37 -0.64
N ILE A 11 2.67 6.22 -0.23
CA ILE A 11 2.17 4.91 0.18
C ILE A 11 2.20 3.95 -1.01
N ASP A 12 1.74 4.38 -2.19
CA ASP A 12 1.70 3.52 -3.38
C ASP A 12 3.12 2.99 -3.69
N ASP A 13 4.11 3.88 -3.78
CA ASP A 13 5.53 3.53 -4.01
C ASP A 13 6.07 2.55 -2.94
N VAL A 14 5.74 2.77 -1.66
CA VAL A 14 6.17 1.88 -0.57
C VAL A 14 5.50 0.52 -0.67
N LEU A 15 4.20 0.47 -0.94
CA LEU A 15 3.47 -0.78 -1.15
C LEU A 15 4.06 -1.53 -2.36
N GLU A 16 4.30 -0.88 -3.50
CA GLU A 16 4.93 -1.51 -4.67
C GLU A 16 6.35 -2.05 -4.37
N THR A 17 7.12 -1.32 -3.53
CA THR A 17 8.50 -1.66 -3.21
C THR A 17 8.61 -2.82 -2.22
N TYR A 18 7.75 -2.85 -1.21
CA TYR A 18 7.86 -3.79 -0.09
C TYR A 18 6.87 -4.95 -0.17
N ILE A 19 5.77 -4.80 -0.91
CA ILE A 19 4.74 -5.82 -1.05
C ILE A 19 4.84 -6.44 -2.43
N GLY A 20 5.21 -7.72 -2.44
CA GLY A 20 5.19 -8.53 -3.64
C GLY A 20 3.78 -8.92 -4.06
N GLU A 21 3.63 -9.31 -5.33
CA GLU A 21 2.36 -9.74 -5.92
C GLU A 21 1.68 -10.88 -5.15
N GLU A 22 2.45 -11.72 -4.44
CA GLU A 22 1.93 -12.81 -3.62
C GLU A 22 1.16 -12.30 -2.38
N GLN A 23 1.68 -11.27 -1.73
CA GLN A 23 1.00 -10.61 -0.61
C GLN A 23 -0.18 -9.79 -1.12
N LEU A 24 -0.03 -9.07 -2.25
CA LEU A 24 -1.14 -8.39 -2.89
C LEU A 24 -2.30 -9.35 -3.19
N SER A 25 -2.04 -10.58 -3.65
CA SER A 25 -3.09 -11.58 -3.88
C SER A 25 -3.81 -12.07 -2.62
N THR A 26 -3.30 -11.75 -1.43
CA THR A 26 -3.94 -12.07 -0.14
C THR A 26 -4.95 -10.99 0.26
N TYR A 27 -4.69 -9.73 -0.12
CA TYR A 27 -5.53 -8.58 0.20
C TYR A 27 -6.44 -8.17 -0.97
N LEU A 28 -6.00 -8.41 -2.21
CA LEU A 28 -6.69 -8.06 -3.44
C LEU A 28 -7.17 -9.32 -4.16
N SER A 29 -8.31 -9.19 -4.82
CA SER A 29 -8.84 -10.21 -5.72
C SER A 29 -8.07 -10.24 -7.05
N ASP A 30 -8.18 -11.32 -7.82
CA ASP A 30 -7.56 -11.42 -9.15
C ASP A 30 -7.95 -10.26 -10.09
N GLU A 31 -9.19 -9.76 -10.00
CA GLU A 31 -9.68 -8.64 -10.82
C GLU A 31 -9.01 -7.32 -10.44
N GLU A 32 -8.81 -7.10 -9.15
CA GLU A 32 -8.12 -5.95 -8.56
C GLU A 32 -6.62 -5.96 -8.91
N LEU A 33 -5.97 -7.12 -8.78
CA LEU A 33 -4.58 -7.31 -9.23
C LEU A 33 -4.41 -7.06 -10.72
N ALA A 34 -5.40 -7.43 -11.54
CA ALA A 34 -5.38 -7.14 -12.97
C ALA A 34 -5.53 -5.64 -13.26
N ALA A 35 -6.38 -4.93 -12.51
CA ALA A 35 -6.53 -3.48 -12.62
C ALA A 35 -5.25 -2.74 -12.23
N TYR A 36 -4.62 -3.14 -11.12
CA TYR A 36 -3.31 -2.65 -10.69
C TYR A 36 -2.21 -2.89 -11.74
N ARG A 37 -2.12 -4.11 -12.30
CA ARG A 37 -1.17 -4.42 -13.38
C ARG A 37 -1.41 -3.63 -14.67
N SER A 38 -2.64 -3.21 -14.92
CA SER A 38 -2.98 -2.32 -16.04
C SER A 38 -2.58 -0.86 -15.77
N SER A 39 -2.13 -0.53 -14.55
CA SER A 39 -1.85 0.84 -14.10
C SER A 39 -3.09 1.75 -14.19
N ASP A 40 -4.29 1.15 -14.16
CA ASP A 40 -5.57 1.87 -14.19
C ASP A 40 -5.97 2.33 -12.77
N GLU A 41 -5.52 1.59 -11.74
CA GLU A 41 -5.76 1.89 -10.33
C GLU A 41 -4.48 1.75 -9.49
N SER A 42 -4.33 2.65 -8.52
CA SER A 42 -3.30 2.61 -7.48
C SER A 42 -3.75 1.73 -6.30
N LEU A 43 -2.79 1.08 -5.64
CA LEU A 43 -3.02 0.23 -4.47
C LEU A 43 -3.72 1.00 -3.35
N VAL A 44 -3.45 2.28 -3.19
CA VAL A 44 -4.09 3.14 -2.17
C VAL A 44 -5.58 3.41 -2.40
N ASN A 45 -6.08 3.19 -3.61
CA ASN A 45 -7.51 3.29 -3.90
C ASN A 45 -8.22 1.94 -3.79
N MET A 46 -7.48 0.85 -4.01
CA MET A 46 -8.02 -0.51 -3.95
C MET A 46 -8.01 -1.06 -2.52
N LEU A 47 -6.97 -0.74 -1.74
CA LEU A 47 -6.82 -1.16 -0.35
C LEU A 47 -7.43 -0.13 0.60
N SER A 48 -8.05 -0.64 1.67
CA SER A 48 -8.53 0.20 2.76
C SER A 48 -7.38 0.74 3.59
N THR A 49 -7.59 1.87 4.25
CA THR A 49 -6.62 2.46 5.18
C THR A 49 -6.13 1.49 6.27
N GLU A 50 -6.99 0.58 6.75
CA GLU A 50 -6.61 -0.43 7.73
C GLU A 50 -5.70 -1.50 7.13
N GLU A 51 -6.00 -1.97 5.91
CA GLU A 51 -5.20 -2.98 5.19
C GLU A 51 -3.83 -2.43 4.83
N ILE A 52 -3.77 -1.20 4.34
CA ILE A 52 -2.51 -0.47 4.07
C ILE A 52 -1.67 -0.38 5.35
N ARG A 53 -2.29 -0.06 6.49
CA ARG A 53 -1.57 0.04 7.78
C ARG A 53 -1.01 -1.29 8.23
N GLU A 54 -1.78 -2.36 8.09
CA GLU A 54 -1.35 -3.70 8.46
C GLU A 54 -0.19 -4.16 7.58
N LEU A 55 -0.33 -3.96 6.27
CA LEU A 55 0.70 -4.25 5.28
C LEU A 55 1.99 -3.47 5.52
N LEU A 56 1.91 -2.17 5.79
CA LEU A 56 3.08 -1.35 6.14
C LEU A 56 3.74 -1.80 7.45
N ALA A 57 2.96 -2.27 8.41
CA ALA A 57 3.47 -2.80 9.67
C ALA A 57 4.13 -4.19 9.49
N GLU A 58 3.59 -5.04 8.62
CA GLU A 58 4.10 -6.38 8.33
C GLU A 58 5.35 -6.36 7.44
N ALA A 59 5.41 -5.41 6.50
CA ALA A 59 6.53 -5.27 5.59
C ALA A 59 7.88 -4.95 6.28
N GLU A 60 7.88 -4.60 7.58
CA GLU A 60 9.04 -4.03 8.31
C GLU A 60 9.76 -2.96 7.47
N ALA A 61 9.01 -2.28 6.59
CA ALA A 61 9.56 -1.21 5.80
C ALA A 61 10.10 -0.19 6.80
N PRO A 62 11.33 0.34 6.63
CA PRO A 62 11.78 1.53 7.31
C PRO A 62 10.93 2.69 6.79
N VAL A 63 9.66 2.72 7.20
CA VAL A 63 8.84 3.90 7.23
C VAL A 63 9.54 4.75 8.26
N ASP A 64 10.42 5.62 7.78
CA ASP A 64 11.08 6.65 8.56
C ASP A 64 9.95 7.54 9.08
N ILE A 65 9.34 7.14 10.22
CA ILE A 65 8.46 7.99 10.99
C ILE A 65 9.41 9.04 11.54
N PRO A 66 9.35 10.31 11.08
CA PRO A 66 10.13 11.34 11.75
C PRO A 66 9.64 11.38 13.20
N GLU A 67 10.50 10.93 14.13
CA GLU A 67 10.31 11.20 15.55
C GLU A 67 10.34 12.73 15.69
N GLU A 68 9.16 13.35 15.76
CA GLU A 68 9.03 14.74 16.16
C GLU A 68 9.55 14.86 17.60
N GLN A 69 10.80 15.36 17.70
CA GLN A 69 11.51 15.72 18.93
C GLN A 69 10.86 16.91 19.64
#